data_AF-A0A8J6QQ12-F1
#
_entry.id   AF-A0A8J6QQ12-F1
#
_cell.length_a   1.000
_cell.length_b   1.000
_cell.length_c   1.000
_cell.angle_alpha   90.00
_cell.angle_beta   90.00
_cell.angle_gamma   90.00
#
_symmetry.space_group_name_H-M   'P 1'
#
loop_
_entity.id
_entity.type
_entity.pdbx_description
1 polymer ?
#
loop_
_entity_poly.entity_id
_entity_poly.type
_entity_poly.pdbx_seq_one_letter_code
_entity_poly.pdbx_strand_id
1 'polypeptide(L)'
;MQCPKDRRVELVDSTLAPALAAKCCPDCQGTWIPATEYESWQAHQPQPTVDALPKVLDVEFVQSPFDTKAALCPECGRYLSRAKVGVRIPFYVERCLDCGGIWCDHGEWDVLEKMGLHTVIQQLFSSEWQTRIREKEYAIAEQQATIDKLGPELAARVFELAEYLQAHPNGDFGVAYLMRRFDKPEPLKNISMSQGP
;
A
#
# COMPACT_ATOMS: atom_id res chain seq x y z
N MET A 1 -3.81 4.45 31.13
CA MET A 1 -3.45 3.27 30.28
C MET A 1 -2.11 3.53 29.64
N GLN A 2 -1.22 2.53 29.57
CA GLN A 2 0.15 2.76 29.07
C GLN A 2 0.21 2.89 27.54
N CYS A 3 1.12 3.73 27.05
CA CYS A 3 1.41 3.82 25.62
C CYS A 3 1.97 2.49 25.10
N PRO A 4 1.42 1.93 24.01
CA PRO A 4 1.87 0.64 23.48
C PRO A 4 3.28 0.68 22.86
N LYS A 5 3.73 1.85 22.39
CA LYS A 5 5.02 2.04 21.70
C LYS A 5 6.15 2.53 22.62
N ASP A 6 5.86 3.52 23.47
CA ASP A 6 6.84 4.09 24.41
C ASP A 6 6.90 3.29 25.74
N ARG A 7 5.77 2.73 26.19
CA ARG A 7 5.58 1.94 27.43
C ARG A 7 5.97 2.62 28.74
N ARG A 8 6.65 3.77 28.70
CA ARG A 8 7.09 4.53 29.89
C ARG A 8 6.06 5.56 30.34
N VAL A 9 5.19 5.97 29.43
CA VAL A 9 4.18 7.01 29.67
C VAL A 9 2.78 6.47 29.51
N GLU A 10 1.85 7.11 30.21
CA GLU A 10 0.43 6.87 30.03
C GLU A 10 -0.15 7.74 28.92
N LEU A 11 -1.15 7.20 28.23
CA LEU A 11 -1.93 7.96 27.26
C LEU A 11 -2.84 8.93 28.00
N VAL A 12 -2.89 10.17 27.50
CA VAL A 12 -3.75 11.25 28.00
C VAL A 12 -4.95 11.43 27.10
N ASP A 13 -6.07 11.89 27.67
CA ASP A 13 -7.28 12.14 26.89
C ASP A 13 -7.04 13.21 25.82
N SER A 14 -7.55 12.96 24.62
CA SER A 14 -7.42 13.86 23.47
C SER A 14 -8.63 13.74 22.55
N THR A 15 -8.72 14.63 21.57
CA THR A 15 -9.70 14.57 20.49
C THR A 15 -8.94 14.53 19.18
N LEU A 16 -9.15 13.47 18.38
CA LEU A 16 -8.39 13.25 17.15
C LEU A 16 -9.01 13.99 15.95
N ALA A 17 -10.33 13.97 15.86
CA ALA A 17 -11.13 14.66 14.86
C ALA A 17 -12.40 15.22 15.53
N PRO A 18 -13.17 16.13 14.88
CA PRO A 18 -14.43 16.61 15.43
C PRO A 18 -15.33 15.44 15.85
N ALA A 19 -15.70 15.39 17.13
CA ALA A 19 -16.49 14.32 17.75
C ALA A 19 -15.85 12.91 17.75
N LEU A 20 -14.52 12.81 17.64
CA LEU A 20 -13.78 11.55 17.80
C LEU A 20 -12.87 11.63 19.03
N ALA A 21 -13.34 11.08 20.15
CA ALA A 21 -12.55 10.96 21.37
C ALA A 21 -11.44 9.91 21.20
N ALA A 22 -10.26 10.24 21.70
CA ALA A 22 -9.07 9.41 21.58
C ALA A 22 -8.17 9.59 22.81
N LYS A 23 -7.06 8.86 22.83
CA LYS A 23 -6.01 9.06 23.83
C LYS A 23 -4.66 9.17 23.14
N CYS A 24 -3.89 10.21 23.44
CA CYS A 24 -2.62 10.50 22.81
C CYS A 24 -1.45 10.26 23.76
N CYS A 25 -0.31 9.81 23.22
CA CYS A 25 0.94 9.71 23.94
C CYS A 25 1.67 11.07 23.90
N PRO A 26 2.06 11.67 25.04
CA PRO A 26 2.77 12.95 25.03
C PRO A 26 4.17 12.87 24.40
N ASP A 27 4.82 11.70 24.44
CA ASP A 27 6.21 11.52 24.01
C ASP A 27 6.30 11.13 22.52
N CYS A 28 5.63 10.03 22.14
CA CYS A 28 5.67 9.53 20.77
C CYS A 28 4.56 10.09 19.87
N GLN A 29 3.61 10.84 20.43
CA GLN A 29 2.48 11.47 19.72
C GLN A 29 1.58 10.49 18.93
N GLY A 30 1.68 9.20 19.25
CA GLY A 30 0.76 8.18 18.75
C GLY A 30 -0.58 8.24 19.47
N THR A 31 -1.63 7.86 18.76
CA THR A 31 -3.01 7.99 19.19
C THR A 31 -3.70 6.64 19.25
N TRP A 32 -4.32 6.34 20.38
CA TRP A 32 -5.26 5.25 20.57
C TRP A 32 -6.69 5.74 20.37
N ILE A 33 -7.43 5.03 19.54
CA ILE A 33 -8.83 5.31 19.22
C ILE A 33 -9.66 4.11 19.71
N PRO A 34 -10.46 4.27 20.77
CA PRO A 34 -11.33 3.20 21.24
C PRO A 34 -12.33 2.79 20.14
N ALA A 35 -12.66 1.50 20.08
CA ALA A 35 -13.54 0.97 19.04
C ALA A 35 -14.92 1.64 19.02
N THR A 36 -15.51 1.83 20.20
CA THR A 36 -16.84 2.44 20.36
C THR A 36 -16.87 3.89 19.87
N GLU A 37 -15.81 4.64 20.14
CA GLU A 37 -15.67 6.04 19.68
C GLU A 37 -15.52 6.08 18.16
N TYR A 38 -14.68 5.21 17.61
CA TYR A 38 -14.49 5.11 16.16
C TYR A 38 -15.78 4.72 15.43
N GLU A 39 -16.49 3.70 15.89
CA GLU A 39 -17.73 3.22 15.26
C GLU A 39 -18.84 4.28 15.33
N SER A 40 -19.00 4.94 16.48
CA SER A 40 -19.94 6.05 16.65
C SER A 40 -19.63 7.21 15.71
N TRP A 41 -18.36 7.62 15.65
CA TRP A 41 -17.91 8.68 14.75
C TRP A 41 -18.10 8.29 13.27
N GLN A 42 -17.71 7.05 12.90
CA GLN A 42 -17.80 6.51 11.54
C GLN A 42 -19.25 6.46 11.03
N ALA A 43 -20.22 6.16 11.89
CA ALA A 43 -21.64 6.14 11.53
C ALA A 43 -22.17 7.50 11.03
N HIS A 44 -21.52 8.59 11.41
CA HIS A 44 -21.86 9.95 10.99
C HIS A 44 -21.06 10.43 9.78
N GLN A 45 -20.14 9.62 9.26
CA GLN A 45 -19.34 9.96 8.09
C GLN A 45 -20.04 9.54 6.79
N PRO A 46 -19.74 10.22 5.67
CA PRO A 46 -20.19 9.78 4.36
C PRO A 46 -19.73 8.35 4.11
N GLN A 47 -20.67 7.46 3.76
CA GLN A 47 -20.33 6.08 3.46
C GLN A 47 -19.43 6.07 2.21
N PRO A 48 -18.26 5.44 2.29
CA PRO A 48 -17.30 5.41 1.20
C PRO A 48 -17.86 4.56 0.06
N THR A 49 -17.68 5.04 -1.17
CA THR A 49 -17.97 4.22 -2.35
C THR A 49 -16.87 3.17 -2.48
N VAL A 50 -17.29 1.90 -2.54
CA VAL A 50 -16.48 0.68 -2.44
C VAL A 50 -15.37 0.52 -3.51
N ASP A 51 -15.30 1.44 -4.49
CA ASP A 51 -14.37 1.42 -5.61
C ASP A 51 -13.15 2.36 -5.46
N ALA A 52 -13.07 3.13 -4.39
CA ALA A 52 -11.90 3.96 -4.14
C ALA A 52 -10.77 3.14 -3.50
N LEU A 53 -10.17 2.22 -4.28
CA LEU A 53 -8.77 1.87 -4.01
C LEU A 53 -8.00 3.19 -3.98
N PRO A 54 -7.25 3.49 -2.91
CA PRO A 54 -6.51 4.72 -2.87
C PRO A 54 -5.58 4.75 -4.08
N LYS A 55 -5.72 5.82 -4.89
CA LYS A 55 -4.60 6.25 -5.72
C LYS A 55 -3.43 6.39 -4.77
N VAL A 56 -2.25 5.91 -5.14
CA VAL A 56 -1.04 6.20 -4.37
C VAL A 56 -0.90 7.71 -4.42
N LEU A 57 -1.33 8.37 -3.36
CA LEU A 57 -1.22 9.81 -3.22
C LEU A 57 0.21 10.08 -2.78
N ASP A 58 0.86 11.04 -3.44
CA ASP A 58 2.17 11.56 -3.01
C ASP A 58 1.93 12.44 -1.78
N VAL A 59 1.63 11.79 -0.64
CA VAL A 59 1.49 12.46 0.64
C VAL A 59 2.86 12.49 1.30
N GLU A 60 3.44 13.68 1.39
CA GLU A 60 4.61 13.90 2.22
C GLU A 60 4.20 13.79 3.69
N PHE A 61 4.71 12.77 4.37
CA PHE A 61 4.65 12.65 5.82
C PHE A 61 5.93 11.99 6.34
N VAL A 62 6.26 12.23 7.60
CA VAL A 62 7.42 11.64 8.27
C VAL A 62 6.96 10.38 8.99
N GLN A 63 7.47 9.22 8.56
CA GLN A 63 7.18 7.94 9.20
C GLN A 63 7.69 7.94 10.64
N SER A 64 6.85 7.47 11.56
CA SER A 64 7.21 7.28 12.96
C SER A 64 8.35 6.27 13.10
N PRO A 65 9.33 6.52 14.00
CA PRO A 65 10.37 5.55 14.31
C PRO A 65 9.83 4.30 15.04
N PHE A 66 8.56 4.32 15.45
CA PHE A 66 7.86 3.21 16.09
C PHE A 66 7.01 2.38 15.13
N ASP A 67 6.89 2.78 13.86
CA ASP A 67 6.00 2.12 12.90
C ASP A 67 6.38 0.64 12.75
N THR A 68 7.67 0.29 12.69
CA THR A 68 8.12 -1.11 12.57
C THR A 68 8.00 -1.94 13.84
N LYS A 69 7.66 -1.33 14.99
CA LYS A 69 7.61 -2.03 16.27
C LYS A 69 6.22 -2.61 16.52
N ALA A 70 6.15 -3.92 16.79
CA ALA A 70 4.92 -4.54 17.25
C ALA A 70 4.47 -3.99 18.61
N ALA A 71 3.16 -3.87 18.79
CA ALA A 71 2.53 -3.31 19.97
C ALA A 71 1.47 -4.26 20.55
N LEU A 72 1.26 -4.13 21.87
CA LEU A 72 0.12 -4.75 22.57
C LEU A 72 -0.99 -3.72 22.70
N CYS A 73 -2.24 -4.15 22.57
CA CYS A 73 -3.41 -3.33 22.79
C CYS A 73 -3.41 -2.77 24.22
N PRO A 74 -3.54 -1.44 24.41
CA PRO A 74 -3.53 -0.83 25.74
C PRO A 74 -4.79 -1.14 26.57
N GLU A 75 -5.86 -1.65 25.95
CA GLU A 75 -7.10 -2.04 26.64
C GLU A 75 -7.10 -3.50 27.08
N CYS A 76 -6.72 -4.43 26.20
CA CYS A 76 -6.87 -5.87 26.45
C CYS A 76 -5.55 -6.66 26.45
N GLY A 77 -4.41 -6.03 26.14
CA GLY A 77 -3.08 -6.65 26.17
C GLY A 77 -2.79 -7.64 25.03
N ARG A 78 -3.69 -7.80 24.06
CA ARG A 78 -3.51 -8.66 22.87
C ARG A 78 -2.60 -7.98 21.84
N TYR A 79 -1.94 -8.74 20.97
CA TYR A 79 -1.18 -8.13 19.87
C TYR A 79 -2.08 -7.33 18.93
N LEU A 80 -1.60 -6.17 18.50
CA LEU A 80 -2.24 -5.40 17.45
C LEU A 80 -1.91 -6.02 16.08
N SER A 81 -2.96 -6.27 15.29
CA SER A 81 -2.81 -6.64 13.88
C SER A 81 -2.40 -5.42 13.09
N ARG A 82 -1.70 -5.62 11.97
CA ARG A 82 -1.12 -4.56 11.14
C ARG A 82 -1.67 -4.61 9.72
N ALA A 83 -2.09 -3.48 9.20
CA ALA A 83 -2.48 -3.31 7.81
C ALA A 83 -1.58 -2.28 7.14
N LYS A 84 -0.90 -2.68 6.07
CA LYS A 84 -0.03 -1.78 5.29
C LYS A 84 -0.88 -0.76 4.53
N VAL A 85 -0.49 0.51 4.61
CA VAL A 85 -1.04 1.60 3.81
C VAL A 85 -0.02 1.98 2.74
N GLY A 86 -0.41 1.81 1.48
CA GLY A 86 0.45 2.07 0.32
C GLY A 86 0.44 3.55 -0.07
N VAL A 87 1.43 4.30 0.44
CA VAL A 87 1.83 5.63 -0.05
C VAL A 87 3.31 5.61 -0.46
N ARG A 88 3.88 6.75 -0.87
CA ARG A 88 5.30 6.84 -1.25
C ARG A 88 6.24 6.28 -0.17
N ILE A 89 5.94 6.55 1.10
CA ILE A 89 6.59 5.93 2.26
C ILE A 89 5.54 5.08 3.00
N PRO A 90 5.48 3.76 2.78
CA PRO A 90 4.43 2.94 3.38
C PRO A 90 4.56 2.87 4.91
N PHE A 91 3.41 2.80 5.59
CA PHE A 91 3.31 2.62 7.05
C PHE A 91 2.24 1.58 7.40
N TYR A 92 2.10 1.26 8.68
CA TYR A 92 1.19 0.24 9.16
C TYR A 92 0.21 0.78 10.19
N VAL A 93 -1.06 0.86 9.81
CA VAL A 93 -2.15 1.07 10.77
C VAL A 93 -2.31 -0.19 11.61
N GLU A 94 -2.50 -0.01 12.91
CA GLU A 94 -2.63 -1.09 13.87
C GLU A 94 -4.05 -1.18 14.43
N ARG A 95 -4.58 -2.40 14.55
CA ARG A 95 -5.92 -2.65 15.10
C ARG A 95 -5.94 -3.89 15.99
N CYS A 96 -6.60 -3.79 17.13
CA CYS A 96 -6.87 -4.96 17.96
C CYS A 96 -7.99 -5.81 17.36
N LEU A 97 -7.74 -7.10 17.14
CA LEU A 97 -8.77 -8.01 16.62
C LEU A 97 -9.81 -8.42 17.67
N ASP A 98 -9.50 -8.26 18.96
CA ASP A 98 -10.40 -8.63 20.06
C ASP A 98 -11.31 -7.47 20.49
N CYS A 99 -10.76 -6.29 20.81
CA CYS A 99 -11.58 -5.14 21.24
C CYS A 99 -11.93 -4.17 20.10
N GLY A 100 -11.30 -4.30 18.94
CA GLY A 100 -11.57 -3.46 17.78
C GLY A 100 -10.88 -2.08 17.77
N GLY A 101 -10.22 -1.69 18.86
CA GLY A 101 -9.55 -0.40 18.96
C GLY A 101 -8.38 -0.25 18.00
N ILE A 102 -8.08 0.99 17.62
CA ILE A 102 -7.15 1.35 16.57
C ILE A 102 -5.99 2.15 17.16
N TRP A 103 -4.78 1.84 16.71
CA TRP A 103 -3.59 2.64 17.00
C TRP A 103 -3.06 3.25 15.71
N CYS A 104 -2.81 4.55 15.77
CA CYS A 104 -2.11 5.31 14.74
C CYS A 104 -0.87 5.94 15.36
N ASP A 105 0.30 5.70 14.77
CA ASP A 105 1.47 6.48 15.13
C ASP A 105 1.30 7.95 14.68
N HIS A 106 2.21 8.81 15.14
CA HIS A 106 2.16 10.23 14.85
C HIS A 106 2.04 10.52 13.34
N GLY A 107 1.06 11.35 12.97
CA GLY A 107 0.81 11.78 11.58
C GLY A 107 0.11 10.75 10.69
N GLU A 108 -0.06 9.50 11.11
CA GLU A 108 -0.68 8.47 10.27
C GLU A 108 -2.18 8.73 10.03
N TRP A 109 -2.89 9.22 11.04
CA TRP A 109 -4.31 9.57 10.91
C TRP A 109 -4.53 10.62 9.82
N ASP A 110 -3.70 11.67 9.79
CA ASP A 110 -3.80 12.74 8.78
C ASP A 110 -3.60 12.20 7.35
N VAL A 111 -2.75 11.18 7.19
CA VAL A 111 -2.56 10.51 5.91
C VAL A 111 -3.80 9.70 5.53
N LEU A 112 -4.38 8.97 6.49
CA LEU A 112 -5.64 8.23 6.28
C LEU A 112 -6.79 9.18 5.92
N GLU A 113 -6.85 10.37 6.51
CA GLU A 113 -7.84 11.39 6.17
C GLU A 113 -7.68 11.87 4.73
N LYS A 114 -6.46 12.29 4.34
CA LYS A 114 -6.14 12.73 2.98
C LYS A 114 -6.44 11.67 1.92
N MET A 115 -6.29 10.39 2.27
CA MET A 115 -6.58 9.25 1.38
C MET A 115 -8.05 8.82 1.41
N GLY A 116 -8.88 9.38 2.29
CA GLY A 116 -10.26 8.91 2.51
C GLY A 116 -10.34 7.53 3.16
N LEU A 117 -9.25 7.00 3.70
CA LEU A 117 -9.18 5.67 4.34
C LEU A 117 -9.60 5.69 5.82
N HIS A 118 -9.54 6.86 6.47
CA HIS A 118 -9.92 7.05 7.88
C HIS A 118 -11.34 6.54 8.20
N THR A 119 -12.26 6.51 7.24
CA THR A 119 -13.63 6.00 7.41
C THR A 119 -13.79 4.51 7.07
N VAL A 120 -12.74 3.82 6.61
CA VAL A 120 -12.76 2.40 6.23
C VAL A 120 -11.65 1.58 6.87
N ILE A 121 -11.10 2.02 8.01
CA ILE A 121 -9.93 1.38 8.61
C ILE A 121 -10.15 -0.12 8.83
N GLN A 122 -11.36 -0.53 9.23
CA GLN A 122 -11.71 -1.94 9.40
C GLN A 122 -11.55 -2.76 8.10
N GLN A 123 -11.87 -2.19 6.94
CA GLN A 123 -11.76 -2.86 5.64
C GLN A 123 -10.31 -3.12 5.25
N LEU A 124 -9.37 -2.28 5.73
CA LEU A 124 -7.93 -2.48 5.51
C LEU A 124 -7.44 -3.83 6.05
N PHE A 125 -8.13 -4.40 7.04
CA PHE A 125 -7.79 -5.69 7.67
C PHE A 125 -8.51 -6.87 7.03
N SER A 126 -9.38 -6.64 6.03
CA SER A 126 -10.07 -7.72 5.33
C SER A 126 -9.12 -8.49 4.40
N SER A 127 -9.37 -9.79 4.23
CA SER A 127 -8.59 -10.65 3.32
C SER A 127 -8.69 -10.20 1.86
N GLU A 128 -9.86 -9.72 1.44
CA GLU A 128 -10.12 -9.19 0.11
C GLU A 128 -9.27 -7.96 -0.17
N TRP A 129 -9.27 -6.99 0.75
CA TRP A 129 -8.43 -5.80 0.64
C TRP A 129 -6.95 -6.16 0.57
N GLN A 130 -6.49 -6.99 1.51
CA GLN A 130 -5.09 -7.42 1.57
C GLN A 130 -4.65 -8.15 0.30
N THR A 131 -5.55 -8.89 -0.35
CA THR A 131 -5.27 -9.58 -1.62
C THR A 131 -5.17 -8.59 -2.78
N ARG A 132 -6.13 -7.67 -2.89
CA ARG A 132 -6.11 -6.60 -3.91
C ARG A 132 -4.86 -5.72 -3.83
N ILE A 133 -4.43 -5.36 -2.62
CA ILE A 133 -3.20 -4.58 -2.42
C ILE A 133 -1.98 -5.37 -2.90
N ARG A 134 -1.85 -6.66 -2.54
CA ARG A 134 -0.73 -7.50 -2.99
C ARG A 134 -0.67 -7.62 -4.51
N GLU A 135 -1.80 -7.85 -5.17
CA GLU A 135 -1.88 -7.94 -6.63
C GLU A 135 -1.43 -6.64 -7.31
N LYS A 136 -1.88 -5.49 -6.78
CA LYS A 136 -1.48 -4.17 -7.28
C LYS A 136 0.01 -3.89 -7.06
N GLU A 137 0.54 -4.20 -5.88
CA GLU A 137 1.97 -4.05 -5.57
C GLU A 137 2.83 -4.95 -6.47
N TYR A 138 2.39 -6.19 -6.71
CA TYR A 138 3.06 -7.11 -7.62
C TYR A 138 3.12 -6.56 -9.04
N ALA A 139 1.99 -6.06 -9.57
CA ALA A 139 1.95 -5.46 -10.91
C ALA A 139 2.86 -4.23 -11.05
N ILE A 140 2.88 -3.35 -10.04
CA ILE A 140 3.77 -2.17 -10.01
C ILE A 140 5.25 -2.62 -9.98
N ALA A 141 5.58 -3.60 -9.14
CA ALA A 141 6.94 -4.11 -9.03
C ALA A 141 7.40 -4.79 -10.33
N GLU A 142 6.52 -5.54 -10.99
CA GLU A 142 6.79 -6.18 -12.28
C GLU A 142 7.06 -5.14 -13.39
N GLN A 143 6.24 -4.09 -13.47
CA GLN A 143 6.46 -2.99 -14.40
C GLN A 143 7.79 -2.28 -14.12
N GLN A 144 8.07 -1.94 -12.86
CA GLN A 144 9.32 -1.28 -12.50
C GLN A 144 10.54 -2.16 -12.82
N ALA A 145 10.49 -3.44 -12.48
CA ALA A 145 11.57 -4.39 -12.80
C ALA A 145 11.80 -4.53 -14.32
N THR A 146 10.74 -4.38 -15.12
CA THR A 146 10.83 -4.38 -16.58
C THR A 146 11.54 -3.12 -17.09
N ILE A 147 11.20 -1.95 -16.53
CA ILE A 147 11.88 -0.67 -16.83
C ILE A 147 13.36 -0.75 -16.44
N ASP A 148 13.66 -1.25 -15.24
CA ASP A 148 15.02 -1.32 -14.73
C ASP A 148 15.92 -2.24 -15.58
N LYS A 149 15.36 -3.33 -16.12
CA LYS A 149 16.10 -4.30 -16.95
C LYS A 149 16.24 -3.90 -18.41
N LEU A 150 15.21 -3.31 -19.01
CA LEU A 150 15.16 -3.02 -20.45
C LEU A 150 15.48 -1.56 -20.78
N GLY A 151 15.47 -0.68 -19.78
CA GLY A 151 15.46 0.76 -19.97
C GLY A 151 14.05 1.28 -20.31
N PRO A 152 13.78 2.57 -20.06
CA PRO A 152 12.44 3.14 -20.17
C PRO A 152 11.86 3.09 -21.59
N GLU A 153 12.70 3.31 -22.60
CA GLU A 153 12.26 3.36 -24.00
C GLU A 153 11.78 1.99 -24.52
N LEU A 154 12.55 0.93 -24.24
CA LEU A 154 12.20 -0.42 -24.68
C LEU A 154 11.06 -0.99 -23.84
N ALA A 155 11.05 -0.73 -22.52
CA ALA A 155 9.96 -1.14 -21.65
C ALA A 155 8.62 -0.55 -22.09
N ALA A 156 8.58 0.74 -22.46
CA ALA A 156 7.36 1.38 -22.97
C ALA A 156 6.78 0.65 -24.20
N ARG A 157 7.65 0.26 -25.15
CA ARG A 157 7.23 -0.52 -26.33
C ARG A 157 6.74 -1.91 -25.98
N VAL A 158 7.35 -2.56 -24.98
CA VAL A 158 6.91 -3.87 -24.50
C VAL A 158 5.52 -3.76 -23.87
N PHE A 159 5.27 -2.73 -23.06
CA PHE A 159 3.95 -2.51 -22.45
C PHE A 159 2.87 -2.24 -23.51
N GLU A 160 3.14 -1.34 -24.45
CA GLU A 160 2.22 -1.03 -25.56
C GLU A 160 1.90 -2.30 -26.39
N LEU A 161 2.91 -3.09 -26.74
CA LEU A 161 2.70 -4.34 -27.46
C LEU A 161 1.89 -5.35 -26.63
N ALA A 162 2.15 -5.45 -25.32
CA ALA A 162 1.39 -6.32 -24.43
C ALA A 162 -0.10 -5.95 -24.42
N GLU A 163 -0.43 -4.65 -24.35
CA GLU A 163 -1.82 -4.17 -24.44
C GLU A 163 -2.49 -4.58 -25.76
N TYR A 164 -1.80 -4.38 -26.89
CA TYR A 164 -2.32 -4.78 -28.20
C TYR A 164 -2.53 -6.29 -28.31
N LEU A 165 -1.61 -7.09 -27.80
CA LEU A 165 -1.73 -8.55 -27.84
C LEU A 165 -2.85 -9.04 -26.92
N GLN A 166 -2.99 -8.49 -25.71
CA GLN A 166 -4.05 -8.87 -24.78
C GLN A 166 -5.46 -8.58 -25.32
N ALA A 167 -5.62 -7.49 -26.07
CA ALA A 167 -6.89 -7.13 -26.69
C ALA A 167 -7.22 -7.94 -27.96
N HIS A 168 -6.25 -8.63 -28.55
CA HIS A 168 -6.43 -9.36 -29.81
C HIS A 168 -6.84 -10.83 -29.58
N PRO A 169 -7.84 -11.37 -30.29
CA PRO A 169 -8.32 -12.75 -30.11
C PRO A 169 -7.24 -13.85 -30.23
N ASN A 170 -6.19 -13.57 -31.01
CA ASN A 170 -5.04 -14.47 -31.23
C ASN A 170 -3.72 -13.88 -30.67
N GLY A 171 -3.78 -13.10 -29.59
CA GLY A 171 -2.61 -12.45 -29.01
C GLY A 171 -1.53 -13.42 -28.52
N ASP A 172 -1.95 -14.57 -28.01
CA ASP A 172 -1.10 -15.70 -27.60
C ASP A 172 -0.17 -16.19 -28.72
N PHE A 173 -0.67 -16.23 -29.96
CA PHE A 173 0.15 -16.56 -31.14
C PHE A 173 1.28 -15.54 -31.35
N GLY A 174 1.00 -14.26 -31.12
CA GLY A 174 1.99 -13.18 -31.17
C GLY A 174 3.06 -13.31 -30.09
N VAL A 175 2.67 -13.60 -28.85
CA VAL A 175 3.61 -13.88 -27.75
C VAL A 175 4.51 -15.07 -28.09
N ALA A 176 3.93 -16.17 -28.59
CA ALA A 176 4.69 -17.36 -28.97
C ALA A 176 5.68 -17.10 -30.13
N TYR A 177 5.34 -16.20 -31.07
CA TYR A 177 6.28 -15.77 -32.12
C TYR A 177 7.51 -15.07 -31.53
N LEU A 178 7.30 -14.15 -30.57
CA LEU A 178 8.39 -13.43 -29.91
C LEU A 178 9.30 -14.39 -29.13
N MET A 179 8.73 -15.30 -28.33
CA MET A 179 9.50 -16.29 -27.57
C MET A 179 10.39 -17.14 -28.48
N ARG A 180 9.84 -17.67 -29.59
CA ARG A 180 10.62 -18.44 -30.57
C ARG A 180 11.77 -17.66 -31.21
N ARG A 181 11.67 -16.33 -31.29
CA ARG A 181 12.73 -15.48 -31.83
C ARG A 181 13.88 -15.31 -30.84
N PHE A 182 13.63 -15.38 -29.54
CA PHE A 182 14.68 -15.39 -28.51
C PHE A 182 15.35 -16.76 -28.37
N ASP A 183 14.62 -17.86 -28.57
CA ASP A 183 15.15 -19.23 -28.49
C ASP A 183 16.03 -19.62 -29.70
N LYS A 184 15.91 -18.90 -30.82
CA LYS A 184 16.76 -19.09 -31.99
C LYS A 184 17.88 -18.04 -31.95
N PRO A 185 19.13 -18.40 -31.61
CA PRO A 185 20.24 -17.49 -31.87
C PRO A 185 20.25 -17.19 -33.38
N GLU A 186 20.11 -15.92 -33.75
CA GLU A 186 20.24 -15.52 -35.16
C GLU A 186 21.60 -16.03 -35.67
N PRO A 187 21.68 -16.71 -36.84
CA PRO A 187 22.97 -16.94 -37.46
C PRO A 187 23.57 -15.57 -37.79
N LEU A 188 24.80 -15.36 -37.31
CA LEU A 188 25.64 -14.18 -37.56
C LEU A 188 25.37 -13.63 -38.97
N LYS A 189 24.91 -12.37 -39.07
CA LYS A 189 24.99 -11.60 -40.32
C LYS A 189 26.47 -11.49 -40.68
N ASN A 190 26.96 -12.44 -41.48
CA ASN A 190 28.27 -12.36 -42.07
C ASN A 190 28.32 -11.16 -43.01
N ILE A 191 29.25 -10.28 -42.66
CA ILE A 191 29.82 -9.21 -43.45
C ILE A 191 30.05 -9.70 -44.87
N SER A 192 29.51 -8.98 -45.86
CA SER A 192 30.07 -8.96 -47.21
C SER A 192 30.41 -7.52 -47.54
N MET A 193 31.54 -7.06 -47.00
CA MET A 193 32.39 -6.14 -47.73
C MET A 193 32.96 -6.93 -48.91
N SER A 194 32.49 -6.64 -50.12
CA SER A 194 33.27 -6.92 -51.31
C SER A 194 33.53 -5.58 -51.98
N GLN A 195 34.74 -5.06 -51.71
CA GLN A 195 35.36 -4.03 -52.51
C GLN A 195 35.57 -4.52 -53.93
N GLY A 196 35.51 -3.55 -54.86
CA GLY A 196 36.28 -3.37 -56.10
C GLY A 196 36.81 -4.57 -56.89
N PRO A 197 36.86 -4.42 -58.22
CA PRO A 197 37.98 -3.65 -58.77
C PRO A 197 37.63 -2.21 -59.14
#